data_AF-A0A7C5Y8Z8-F1
#
_entry.id   AF-A0A7C5Y8Z8-F1
#
_cell.length_a   1.000
_cell.length_b   1.000
_cell.length_c   1.000
_cell.angle_alpha   90.00
_cell.angle_beta   90.00
_cell.angle_gamma   90.00
#
_symmetry.space_group_name_H-M   'P 1'
#
loop_
_entity.id
_entity.type
_entity.pdbx_description
1 polymer ?
#
loop_
_entity_poly.entity_id
_entity_poly.type
_entity_poly.pdbx_seq_one_letter_code
_entity_poly.pdbx_strand_id
1 'polypeptide(L)'
;MSDIYSQQYLERLKDLELKRKVILDVLRDYKNINKQKIATLERNFERPEKTGLSKVNPFIFSFLLSNLFNVNESIESKVVEFEKNKISKYVLFEILFWAKPSSFPFPDENIKNYKDFLSKKRKKLKESNLENYLQLYALESSEKDTFIKDIVKKVLEARPENLEDYIWMRDFISYLDPIEKNNIKSKIHPYVWKVLSSNKTIPVVIDGNNILMSSKLIGSEKIDVLLMHIAKLDRAYFPFYIVFDENAKYKFRTKYFNYKRTYYHSPADQLIINLAKELNGVVCSMDKFKEYDFVENIWYQLKI
;
A
#
# COMPACT_ATOMS: atom_id res chain seq x y z
N MET A 1 -9.26 28.00 21.28
CA MET A 1 -7.89 28.00 20.73
C MET A 1 -7.44 26.56 20.72
N SER A 2 -7.03 26.01 19.57
CA SER A 2 -6.39 24.69 19.56
C SER A 2 -5.05 24.82 20.29
N ASP A 3 -4.83 23.94 21.25
CA ASP A 3 -3.62 23.91 22.09
C ASP A 3 -2.60 22.97 21.45
N ILE A 4 -1.35 23.41 21.34
CA ILE A 4 -0.22 22.61 20.83
C ILE A 4 0.13 21.43 21.76
N TYR A 5 -0.42 21.41 22.97
CA TYR A 5 -0.32 20.28 23.90
C TYR A 5 -1.57 19.40 23.90
N SER A 6 -2.60 19.75 23.12
CA SER A 6 -3.80 18.92 23.00
C SER A 6 -3.46 17.58 22.37
N GLN A 7 -4.11 16.52 22.86
CA GLN A 7 -3.96 15.18 22.29
C GLN A 7 -4.30 15.15 20.80
N GLN A 8 -5.33 15.88 20.38
CA GLN A 8 -5.73 15.99 18.97
C GLN A 8 -4.62 16.58 18.09
N TYR A 9 -3.96 17.64 18.54
CA TYR A 9 -2.82 18.22 17.84
C TYR A 9 -1.65 17.22 17.73
N LEU A 10 -1.30 16.55 18.83
CA LEU A 10 -0.18 15.61 18.87
C LEU A 10 -0.44 14.39 17.97
N GLU A 11 -1.65 13.83 18.00
CA GLU A 11 -2.09 12.77 17.09
C GLU A 11 -2.00 13.22 15.64
N ARG A 12 -2.54 14.42 15.33
CA ARG A 12 -2.49 14.98 13.97
C ARG A 12 -1.08 15.23 13.48
N LEU A 13 -0.19 15.72 14.33
CA LEU A 13 1.21 15.94 13.97
C LEU A 13 1.92 14.61 13.66
N LYS A 14 1.74 13.59 14.51
CA LYS A 14 2.28 12.24 14.27
C LYS A 14 1.80 11.67 12.93
N ASP A 15 0.52 11.82 12.63
CA ASP A 15 -0.10 11.42 11.37
C ASP A 15 0.56 12.09 10.15
N LEU A 16 0.71 13.42 10.22
CA LEU A 16 1.30 14.21 9.16
C LEU A 16 2.78 13.88 8.97
N GLU A 17 3.52 13.57 10.03
CA GLU A 17 4.91 13.09 9.96
C GLU A 17 5.01 11.73 9.30
N LEU A 18 4.11 10.79 9.63
CA LEU A 18 4.05 9.48 9.00
C LEU A 18 3.78 9.59 7.50
N LYS A 19 2.76 10.37 7.15
CA LYS A 19 2.39 10.66 5.76
C LYS A 19 3.55 11.30 5.01
N ARG A 20 4.25 12.27 5.64
CA ARG A 20 5.44 12.90 5.07
C ARG A 20 6.54 11.89 4.78
N LYS A 21 6.80 10.92 5.67
CA LYS A 21 7.81 9.86 5.43
C LYS A 21 7.46 9.05 4.18
N VAL A 22 6.21 8.59 4.06
CA VAL A 22 5.73 7.83 2.89
C VAL A 22 5.91 8.64 1.60
N ILE A 23 5.51 9.92 1.60
CA ILE A 23 5.64 10.81 0.45
C ILE A 23 7.11 11.04 0.10
N LEU A 24 7.96 11.31 1.09
CA LEU A 24 9.38 11.55 0.87
C LEU A 24 10.10 10.34 0.28
N ASP A 25 9.76 9.12 0.69
CA ASP A 25 10.38 7.92 0.13
C ASP A 25 10.04 7.74 -1.36
N VAL A 26 8.83 8.12 -1.78
CA VAL A 26 8.50 8.21 -3.21
C VAL A 26 9.27 9.35 -3.89
N LEU A 27 9.30 10.53 -3.29
CA LEU A 27 9.92 11.72 -3.88
C LEU A 27 11.45 11.65 -3.91
N ARG A 28 12.12 10.87 -3.06
CA ARG A 28 13.59 10.67 -3.09
C ARG A 28 14.03 9.87 -4.31
N ASP A 29 13.20 8.92 -4.73
CA ASP A 29 13.45 8.05 -5.88
C ASP A 29 12.54 8.43 -7.06
N TYR A 30 12.35 9.75 -7.27
CA TYR A 30 11.49 10.29 -8.32
C TYR A 30 11.96 9.92 -9.72
N LYS A 31 13.28 9.69 -9.92
CA LYS A 31 13.85 9.29 -11.20
C LYS A 31 13.39 7.90 -11.66
N ASN A 32 13.09 7.01 -10.71
CA ASN A 32 12.56 5.67 -10.96
C ASN A 32 11.08 5.58 -10.55
N ILE A 33 10.32 6.66 -10.73
CA ILE A 33 8.90 6.67 -10.38
C ILE A 33 8.10 5.79 -11.35
N ASN A 34 7.15 5.04 -10.82
CA ASN A 34 6.27 4.16 -11.60
C ASN A 34 4.81 4.43 -11.24
N LYS A 35 3.86 3.79 -11.95
CA LYS A 35 2.42 4.00 -11.69
C LYS A 35 2.01 3.72 -10.24
N GLN A 36 2.62 2.73 -9.59
CA GLN A 36 2.32 2.39 -8.20
C GLN A 36 2.74 3.51 -7.25
N LYS A 37 3.97 4.04 -7.41
CA LYS A 37 4.49 5.16 -6.64
C LYS A 37 3.64 6.44 -6.82
N ILE A 38 3.19 6.72 -8.04
CA ILE A 38 2.28 7.85 -8.30
C ILE A 38 0.93 7.65 -7.61
N ALA A 39 0.37 6.44 -7.67
CA ALA A 39 -0.85 6.11 -6.94
C ALA A 39 -0.67 6.24 -5.42
N THR A 40 0.52 5.93 -4.88
CA THR A 40 0.86 6.18 -3.48
C THR A 40 0.80 7.68 -3.16
N LEU A 41 1.35 8.56 -4.01
CA LEU A 41 1.22 10.02 -3.82
C LEU A 41 -0.24 10.49 -3.86
N GLU A 42 -1.01 10.06 -4.87
CA GLU A 42 -2.43 10.41 -4.99
C GLU A 42 -3.27 9.98 -3.79
N ARG A 43 -2.97 8.83 -3.18
CA ARG A 43 -3.66 8.39 -1.96
C ARG A 43 -3.30 9.26 -0.75
N ASN A 44 -2.06 9.73 -0.66
CA ASN A 44 -1.55 10.44 0.50
C ASN A 44 -1.83 11.95 0.50
N PHE A 45 -1.83 12.60 -0.67
CA PHE A 45 -2.15 14.02 -0.79
C PHE A 45 -3.54 14.31 -0.22
N GLU A 46 -3.76 15.51 0.34
CA GLU A 46 -5.03 15.81 1.03
C GLU A 46 -6.00 16.63 0.19
N ARG A 47 -5.51 17.32 -0.85
CA ARG A 47 -6.34 18.14 -1.75
C ARG A 47 -7.10 17.29 -2.76
N PRO A 48 -8.39 17.56 -3.03
CA PRO A 48 -9.16 16.81 -4.01
C PRO A 48 -8.58 16.89 -5.43
N GLU A 49 -7.82 17.95 -5.73
CA GLU A 49 -7.12 18.15 -7.00
C GLU A 49 -6.03 17.11 -7.31
N LYS A 50 -5.70 16.23 -6.35
CA LYS A 50 -4.86 15.05 -6.57
C LYS A 50 -5.51 14.01 -7.51
N THR A 51 -6.84 14.04 -7.62
CA THR A 51 -7.61 13.01 -8.33
C THR A 51 -7.19 12.92 -9.81
N GLY A 52 -6.84 11.72 -10.26
CA GLY A 52 -6.36 11.45 -11.61
C GLY A 52 -4.84 11.53 -11.77
N LEU A 53 -4.08 11.84 -10.71
CA LEU A 53 -2.61 11.88 -10.75
C LEU A 53 -2.02 10.52 -11.19
N SER A 54 -2.58 9.39 -10.76
CA SER A 54 -2.18 8.04 -11.18
C SER A 54 -2.36 7.75 -12.68
N LYS A 55 -3.11 8.59 -13.41
CA LYS A 55 -3.26 8.48 -14.86
C LYS A 55 -2.11 9.15 -15.62
N VAL A 56 -1.30 9.97 -14.96
CA VAL A 56 -0.16 10.65 -15.57
C VAL A 56 0.93 9.63 -15.93
N ASN A 57 1.58 9.84 -17.09
CA ASN A 57 2.71 9.02 -17.50
C ASN A 57 3.88 9.19 -16.51
N PRO A 58 4.42 8.09 -15.94
CA PRO A 58 5.50 8.19 -14.97
C PRO A 58 6.76 8.93 -15.44
N PHE A 59 7.11 8.82 -16.73
CA PHE A 59 8.26 9.54 -17.28
C PHE A 59 8.04 11.05 -17.29
N ILE A 60 6.84 11.49 -17.69
CA ILE A 60 6.46 12.92 -17.66
C ILE A 60 6.51 13.43 -16.22
N PHE A 61 5.94 12.67 -15.28
CA PHE A 61 5.91 13.07 -13.88
C PHE A 61 7.32 13.12 -13.26
N SER A 62 8.20 12.16 -13.57
CA SER A 62 9.61 12.19 -13.18
C SER A 62 10.33 13.44 -13.71
N PHE A 63 10.09 13.79 -14.98
CA PHE A 63 10.66 14.99 -15.59
C PHE A 63 10.22 16.27 -14.86
N LEU A 64 8.91 16.39 -14.58
CA LEU A 64 8.35 17.52 -13.84
C LEU A 64 8.92 17.62 -12.42
N LEU A 65 9.10 16.49 -11.72
CA LEU A 65 9.75 16.47 -10.40
C LEU A 65 11.23 16.86 -10.47
N SER A 66 11.94 16.42 -11.52
CA SER A 66 13.32 16.85 -11.76
C SER A 66 13.40 18.37 -11.96
N ASN A 67 12.49 18.94 -12.75
CA ASN A 67 12.43 20.37 -13.01
C ASN A 67 12.07 21.15 -11.73
N LEU A 68 11.11 20.63 -10.94
CA LEU A 68 10.71 21.20 -9.67
C LEU A 68 11.87 21.30 -8.66
N PHE A 69 12.68 20.24 -8.53
CA PHE A 69 13.72 20.16 -7.48
C PHE A 69 15.10 20.67 -7.91
N ASN A 70 15.47 20.55 -9.19
CA ASN A 70 16.85 20.83 -9.61
C ASN A 70 17.00 22.13 -10.39
N VAL A 71 15.91 22.66 -10.97
CA VAL A 71 15.99 23.85 -11.82
C VAL A 71 15.59 25.08 -11.03
N ASN A 72 16.41 26.13 -11.14
CA ASN A 72 16.21 27.40 -10.45
C ASN A 72 15.27 28.32 -11.24
N GLU A 73 14.01 27.90 -11.35
CA GLU A 73 12.93 28.68 -11.95
C GLU A 73 11.95 29.19 -10.89
N SER A 74 11.19 30.23 -11.25
CA SER A 74 10.09 30.73 -10.44
C SER A 74 9.02 29.67 -10.24
N ILE A 75 8.28 29.77 -9.13
CA ILE A 75 7.18 28.83 -8.85
C ILE A 75 6.09 28.98 -9.90
N GLU A 76 5.88 30.19 -10.41
CA GLU A 76 4.92 30.50 -11.46
C GLU A 76 5.25 29.74 -12.76
N SER A 77 6.51 29.71 -13.18
CA SER A 77 6.95 28.94 -14.36
C SER A 77 6.72 27.44 -14.16
N LYS A 78 7.07 26.92 -12.98
CA LYS A 78 6.88 25.50 -12.63
C LYS A 78 5.40 25.11 -12.59
N VAL A 79 4.53 26.00 -12.11
CA VAL A 79 3.07 25.80 -12.15
C VAL A 79 2.57 25.65 -13.58
N VAL A 80 2.98 26.54 -14.48
CA VAL A 80 2.59 26.48 -15.90
C VAL A 80 2.99 25.14 -16.53
N GLU A 81 4.16 24.61 -16.19
CA GLU A 81 4.65 23.33 -16.70
C GLU A 81 3.82 22.13 -16.21
N PHE A 82 3.46 22.12 -14.92
CA PHE A 82 2.56 21.11 -14.36
C PHE A 82 1.17 21.17 -15.00
N GLU A 83 0.61 22.37 -15.17
CA GLU A 83 -0.72 22.58 -15.76
C GLU A 83 -0.77 22.20 -17.24
N LYS A 84 0.29 22.45 -18.01
CA LYS A 84 0.44 21.95 -19.40
C LYS A 84 0.33 20.43 -19.50
N ASN A 85 0.74 19.72 -18.45
CA ASN A 85 0.64 18.26 -18.33
C ASN A 85 -0.63 17.80 -17.61
N LYS A 86 -1.63 18.68 -17.48
CA LYS A 86 -2.92 18.41 -16.83
C LYS A 86 -2.79 18.06 -15.34
N ILE A 87 -1.73 18.52 -14.69
CA ILE A 87 -1.53 18.37 -13.25
C ILE A 87 -1.85 19.69 -12.58
N SER A 88 -2.76 19.66 -11.60
CA SER A 88 -3.15 20.87 -10.87
C SER A 88 -1.97 21.50 -10.13
N LYS A 89 -1.90 22.84 -10.11
CA LYS A 89 -0.95 23.60 -9.29
C LYS A 89 -0.98 23.21 -7.81
N TYR A 90 -2.12 22.74 -7.29
CA TYR A 90 -2.25 22.29 -5.90
C TYR A 90 -1.45 21.01 -5.62
N VAL A 91 -1.29 20.13 -6.61
CA VAL A 91 -0.43 18.95 -6.51
C VAL A 91 1.03 19.38 -6.36
N LEU A 92 1.48 20.37 -7.14
CA LEU A 92 2.82 20.95 -7.01
C LEU A 92 3.01 21.56 -5.62
N PHE A 93 2.05 22.36 -5.14
CA PHE A 93 2.13 22.99 -3.82
C PHE A 93 2.18 21.97 -2.68
N GLU A 94 1.41 20.88 -2.77
CA GLU A 94 1.54 19.77 -1.81
C GLU A 94 2.92 19.11 -1.88
N ILE A 95 3.45 18.81 -3.07
CA ILE A 95 4.79 18.24 -3.22
C ILE A 95 5.83 19.12 -2.52
N LEU A 96 5.78 20.44 -2.72
CA LEU A 96 6.67 21.40 -2.07
C LEU A 96 6.53 21.41 -0.55
N PHE A 97 5.29 21.41 -0.03
CA PHE A 97 5.00 21.34 1.40
C PHE A 97 5.59 20.06 2.01
N TRP A 98 5.30 18.90 1.44
CA TRP A 98 5.77 17.62 1.96
C TRP A 98 7.30 17.49 1.87
N ALA A 99 7.90 17.98 0.78
CA ALA A 99 9.35 17.97 0.61
C ALA A 99 10.05 18.88 1.63
N LYS A 100 9.60 20.14 1.78
CA LYS A 100 10.28 21.17 2.56
C LYS A 100 9.29 22.04 3.37
N PRO A 101 8.69 21.49 4.44
CA PRO A 101 7.71 22.21 5.26
C PRO A 101 8.30 23.38 6.06
N SER A 102 9.62 23.54 6.09
CA SER A 102 10.27 24.74 6.64
C SER A 102 10.16 25.96 5.72
N SER A 103 9.86 25.76 4.43
CA SER A 103 9.81 26.84 3.43
C SER A 103 8.43 27.00 2.80
N PHE A 104 7.69 25.90 2.63
CA PHE A 104 6.43 25.89 1.90
C PHE A 104 5.28 25.46 2.83
N PRO A 105 4.21 26.26 2.94
CA PRO A 105 3.02 25.91 3.70
C PRO A 105 2.07 25.00 2.93
N PHE A 106 1.24 24.24 3.67
CA PHE A 106 0.22 23.39 3.07
C PHE A 106 -0.85 24.24 2.37
N PRO A 107 -1.26 23.93 1.13
CA PRO A 107 -2.21 24.73 0.37
C PRO A 107 -3.67 24.48 0.80
N ASP A 108 -4.05 24.89 2.01
CA ASP A 108 -5.37 24.65 2.61
C ASP A 108 -6.49 25.57 2.10
N GLU A 109 -6.15 26.64 1.39
CA GLU A 109 -7.11 27.62 0.86
C GLU A 109 -7.03 27.76 -0.67
N ASN A 110 -7.88 28.60 -1.24
CA ASN A 110 -7.82 28.91 -2.66
C ASN A 110 -6.72 29.96 -2.94
N ILE A 111 -5.67 29.56 -3.66
CA ILE A 111 -4.48 30.38 -3.90
C ILE A 111 -4.59 31.05 -5.28
N LYS A 112 -4.94 32.35 -5.26
CA LYS A 112 -4.89 33.22 -6.45
C LYS A 112 -3.46 33.70 -6.73
N ASN A 113 -2.76 34.14 -5.69
CA ASN A 113 -1.37 34.59 -5.74
C ASN A 113 -0.55 33.83 -4.68
N TYR A 114 0.51 33.16 -5.12
CA TYR A 114 1.32 32.32 -4.24
C TYR A 114 2.17 33.14 -3.25
N LYS A 115 2.66 34.32 -3.65
CA LYS A 115 3.47 35.20 -2.79
C LYS A 115 2.65 35.77 -1.63
N ASP A 116 1.40 36.15 -1.90
CA ASP A 116 0.49 36.65 -0.87
C ASP A 116 0.14 35.54 0.13
N PHE A 117 -0.15 34.35 -0.38
CA PHE A 117 -0.38 33.15 0.42
C PHE A 117 0.81 32.81 1.33
N LEU A 118 2.05 32.80 0.78
CA LEU A 118 3.27 32.58 1.56
C LEU A 118 3.44 33.62 2.67
N SER A 119 3.20 34.90 2.35
CA SER A 119 3.34 36.00 3.31
C SER A 119 2.35 35.86 4.47
N LYS A 120 1.09 35.54 4.15
CA LYS A 120 0.03 35.27 5.12
C LYS A 120 0.38 34.09 6.04
N LYS A 121 0.83 32.96 5.47
CA LYS A 121 1.19 31.77 6.25
C LYS A 121 2.44 31.99 7.09
N ARG A 122 3.44 32.72 6.59
CA ARG A 122 4.64 33.11 7.36
C ARG A 122 4.29 33.94 8.58
N LYS A 123 3.35 34.89 8.45
CA LYS A 123 2.86 35.69 9.57
C LYS A 123 2.22 34.81 10.64
N LYS A 124 1.29 33.93 10.25
CA LYS A 124 0.65 32.95 11.16
C LYS A 124 1.67 32.06 11.88
N LEU A 125 2.66 31.51 11.16
CA LEU A 125 3.69 30.65 11.74
C LEU A 125 4.44 31.36 12.88
N LYS A 126 4.82 32.62 12.67
CA LYS A 126 5.49 33.45 13.68
C LYS A 126 4.57 33.76 14.86
N GLU A 127 3.32 34.12 14.60
CA GLU A 127 2.34 34.43 15.64
C GLU A 127 2.03 33.21 16.53
N SER A 128 2.02 32.01 15.95
CA SER A 128 1.82 30.75 16.69
C SER A 128 3.08 30.22 17.38
N ASN A 129 4.24 30.85 17.20
CA ASN A 129 5.54 30.41 17.73
C ASN A 129 5.86 28.93 17.42
N LEU A 130 5.61 28.52 16.17
CA LEU A 130 5.87 27.15 15.69
C LEU A 130 7.11 27.10 14.81
N GLU A 131 7.75 25.94 14.75
CA GLU A 131 9.05 25.78 14.05
C GLU A 131 8.91 25.73 12.53
N ASN A 132 7.82 25.14 12.03
CA ASN A 132 7.63 24.91 10.61
C ASN A 132 6.15 24.79 10.22
N TYR A 133 5.88 24.78 8.92
CA TYR A 133 4.51 24.74 8.42
C TYR A 133 3.81 23.38 8.60
N LEU A 134 4.54 22.30 8.90
CA LEU A 134 3.91 21.01 9.24
C LEU A 134 3.19 21.12 10.59
N GLN A 135 3.86 21.72 11.59
CA GLN A 135 3.26 22.03 12.89
C GLN A 135 2.10 23.01 12.75
N LEU A 136 2.24 24.07 11.93
CA LEU A 136 1.15 25.00 11.69
C LEU A 136 -0.06 24.29 11.07
N TYR A 137 0.18 23.41 10.08
CA TYR A 137 -0.90 22.66 9.46
C TYR A 137 -1.55 21.67 10.42
N ALA A 138 -0.77 21.03 11.30
CA ALA A 138 -1.30 20.16 12.35
C ALA A 138 -2.24 20.94 13.28
N LEU A 139 -1.86 22.17 13.65
CA LEU A 139 -2.67 23.04 14.50
C LEU A 139 -3.96 23.52 13.82
N GLU A 140 -3.88 23.87 12.53
CA GLU A 140 -5.03 24.31 11.72
C GLU A 140 -5.97 23.14 11.34
N SER A 141 -5.53 21.88 11.52
CA SER A 141 -6.28 20.70 11.13
C SER A 141 -6.40 19.64 12.23
N SER A 142 -6.27 20.03 13.50
CA SER A 142 -6.30 19.10 14.65
C SER A 142 -7.64 18.38 14.79
N GLU A 143 -8.73 18.97 14.31
CA GLU A 143 -10.07 18.39 14.34
C GLU A 143 -10.37 17.45 13.16
N LYS A 144 -9.48 17.37 12.15
CA LYS A 144 -9.70 16.45 11.02
C LYS A 144 -9.43 15.01 11.45
N ASP A 145 -10.23 14.09 10.91
CA ASP A 145 -10.00 12.66 11.08
C ASP A 145 -8.56 12.27 10.69
N THR A 146 -7.95 11.48 11.56
CA THR A 146 -6.57 11.04 11.45
C THR A 146 -6.44 9.98 10.37
N PHE A 147 -5.56 10.24 9.41
CA PHE A 147 -5.18 9.32 8.34
C PHE A 147 -4.78 7.95 8.88
N ILE A 148 -4.07 7.88 10.01
CA ILE A 148 -3.67 6.59 10.61
C ILE A 148 -4.90 5.76 11.01
N LYS A 149 -5.94 6.38 11.59
CA LYS A 149 -7.18 5.66 11.95
C LYS A 149 -7.87 5.08 10.71
N ASP A 150 -7.90 5.84 9.61
CA ASP A 150 -8.45 5.35 8.33
C ASP A 150 -7.64 4.20 7.76
N ILE A 151 -6.30 4.28 7.80
CA ILE A 151 -5.42 3.19 7.37
C ILE A 151 -5.67 1.95 8.21
N VAL A 152 -5.67 2.08 9.53
CA VAL A 152 -5.93 0.96 10.45
C VAL A 152 -7.29 0.35 10.15
N LYS A 153 -8.35 1.16 10.03
CA LYS A 153 -9.70 0.69 9.70
C LYS A 153 -9.71 -0.13 8.40
N LYS A 154 -9.10 0.39 7.33
CA LYS A 154 -9.03 -0.33 6.05
C LYS A 154 -8.17 -1.59 6.13
N VAL A 155 -7.06 -1.60 6.88
CA VAL A 155 -6.23 -2.81 7.06
C VAL A 155 -7.06 -3.92 7.73
N LEU A 156 -7.94 -3.56 8.66
CA LEU A 156 -8.83 -4.51 9.33
C LEU A 156 -9.90 -5.13 8.40
N GLU A 157 -10.16 -4.54 7.23
CA GLU A 157 -11.04 -5.08 6.20
C GLU A 157 -10.32 -6.10 5.30
N ALA A 158 -8.98 -6.11 5.31
CA ALA A 158 -8.21 -7.02 4.49
C ALA A 158 -8.41 -8.48 4.93
N ARG A 159 -8.69 -9.33 3.95
CA ARG A 159 -8.84 -10.78 4.05
C ARG A 159 -7.97 -11.44 2.99
N PRO A 160 -7.63 -12.72 3.10
CA PRO A 160 -6.80 -13.35 2.07
C PRO A 160 -7.40 -13.25 0.66
N GLU A 161 -8.72 -13.38 0.51
CA GLU A 161 -9.44 -13.32 -0.77
C GLU A 161 -9.43 -11.95 -1.48
N ASN A 162 -9.21 -10.85 -0.75
CA ASN A 162 -9.20 -9.50 -1.31
C ASN A 162 -7.85 -8.79 -1.12
N LEU A 163 -6.82 -9.49 -0.64
CA LEU A 163 -5.56 -8.92 -0.20
C LEU A 163 -4.84 -8.09 -1.28
N GLU A 164 -5.02 -8.44 -2.56
CA GLU A 164 -4.48 -7.69 -3.70
C GLU A 164 -4.88 -6.21 -3.69
N ASP A 165 -6.11 -5.91 -3.28
CA ASP A 165 -6.64 -4.54 -3.24
C ASP A 165 -6.02 -3.71 -2.10
N TYR A 166 -5.35 -4.38 -1.16
CA TYR A 166 -4.77 -3.81 0.05
C TYR A 166 -3.23 -3.84 0.05
N ILE A 167 -2.57 -4.32 -1.01
CA ILE A 167 -1.09 -4.40 -1.07
C ILE A 167 -0.39 -3.06 -0.88
N TRP A 168 -1.03 -1.97 -1.28
CA TRP A 168 -0.53 -0.62 -1.07
C TRP A 168 -0.32 -0.25 0.42
N MET A 169 -0.95 -0.98 1.34
CA MET A 169 -0.80 -0.76 2.78
C MET A 169 0.56 -1.19 3.33
N ARG A 170 1.34 -1.98 2.57
CA ARG A 170 2.71 -2.36 2.94
C ARG A 170 3.56 -1.14 3.28
N ASP A 171 3.47 -0.12 2.42
CA ASP A 171 4.22 1.12 2.58
C ASP A 171 3.93 1.72 3.96
N PHE A 172 2.66 1.77 4.37
CA PHE A 172 2.25 2.34 5.65
C PHE A 172 2.62 1.49 6.84
N ILE A 173 2.38 0.18 6.77
CA ILE A 173 2.69 -0.75 7.85
C ILE A 173 4.18 -0.70 8.17
N SER A 174 5.05 -0.46 7.18
CA SER A 174 6.49 -0.33 7.43
C SER A 174 6.83 0.79 8.43
N TYR A 175 6.09 1.90 8.40
CA TYR A 175 6.35 3.09 9.23
C TYR A 175 5.66 3.09 10.60
N LEU A 176 4.70 2.19 10.83
CA LEU A 176 4.04 2.08 12.13
C LEU A 176 5.02 1.66 13.23
N ASP A 177 4.78 2.14 14.44
CA ASP A 177 5.57 1.75 15.61
C ASP A 177 5.24 0.30 16.06
N PRO A 178 6.07 -0.32 16.92
CA PRO A 178 5.84 -1.71 17.35
C PRO A 178 4.49 -1.95 18.04
N ILE A 179 3.96 -0.96 18.76
CA ILE A 179 2.68 -1.07 19.48
C ILE A 179 1.54 -1.07 18.46
N GLU A 180 1.57 -0.13 17.51
CA GLU A 180 0.62 -0.05 16.40
C GLU A 180 0.63 -1.32 15.55
N LYS A 181 1.82 -1.83 15.22
CA LYS A 181 1.99 -3.10 14.48
C LYS A 181 1.36 -4.27 15.23
N ASN A 182 1.62 -4.40 16.53
CA ASN A 182 1.05 -5.48 17.34
C ASN A 182 -0.48 -5.37 17.48
N ASN A 183 -1.00 -4.14 17.57
CA ASN A 183 -2.44 -3.87 17.62
C ASN A 183 -3.17 -4.29 16.33
N ILE A 184 -2.52 -4.13 15.17
CA ILE A 184 -3.06 -4.58 13.89
C ILE A 184 -2.90 -6.09 13.72
N LYS A 185 -1.70 -6.61 14.00
CA LYS A 185 -1.35 -8.03 13.83
C LYS A 185 -2.31 -8.98 14.54
N SER A 186 -2.79 -8.61 15.74
CA SER A 186 -3.70 -9.44 16.53
C SER A 186 -5.14 -9.46 16.00
N LYS A 187 -5.51 -8.55 15.10
CA LYS A 187 -6.88 -8.36 14.61
C LYS A 187 -7.11 -8.80 13.17
N ILE A 188 -6.05 -9.17 12.44
CA ILE A 188 -6.15 -9.59 11.04
C ILE A 188 -5.65 -11.02 10.85
N HIS A 189 -6.02 -11.61 9.71
CA HIS A 189 -5.60 -12.96 9.37
C HIS A 189 -4.06 -13.05 9.32
N PRO A 190 -3.41 -14.09 9.92
CA PRO A 190 -1.95 -14.19 9.98
C PRO A 190 -1.25 -14.10 8.62
N TYR A 191 -1.86 -14.70 7.59
CA TYR A 191 -1.39 -14.60 6.21
C TYR A 191 -1.40 -13.16 5.68
N VAL A 192 -2.50 -12.43 5.89
CA VAL A 192 -2.60 -11.01 5.49
C VAL A 192 -1.49 -10.21 6.16
N TRP A 193 -1.29 -10.40 7.47
CA TRP A 193 -0.20 -9.74 8.19
C TRP A 193 1.18 -10.08 7.62
N LYS A 194 1.48 -11.37 7.41
CA LYS A 194 2.77 -11.82 6.86
C LYS A 194 3.04 -11.15 5.50
N VAL A 195 2.04 -11.10 4.63
CA VAL A 195 2.16 -10.51 3.29
C VAL A 195 2.29 -8.99 3.35
N LEU A 196 1.55 -8.30 4.22
CA LEU A 196 1.61 -6.84 4.33
C LEU A 196 2.84 -6.33 5.11
N SER A 197 3.46 -7.17 5.93
CA SER A 197 4.69 -6.82 6.66
C SER A 197 5.98 -7.24 5.95
N SER A 198 5.88 -7.90 4.79
CA SER A 198 7.03 -8.41 4.04
C SER A 198 7.33 -7.59 2.79
N ASN A 199 8.62 -7.27 2.59
CA ASN A 199 9.10 -6.51 1.43
C ASN A 199 9.29 -7.37 0.17
N LYS A 200 9.50 -8.68 0.35
CA LYS A 200 9.69 -9.64 -0.74
C LYS A 200 8.67 -10.75 -0.59
N THR A 201 8.05 -11.13 -1.69
CA THR A 201 7.10 -12.26 -1.72
C THR A 201 7.38 -13.20 -2.88
N ILE A 202 7.00 -14.46 -2.71
CA ILE A 202 7.16 -15.52 -3.71
C ILE A 202 5.77 -16.01 -4.12
N PRO A 203 5.43 -16.09 -5.41
CA PRO A 203 4.15 -16.65 -5.84
C PRO A 203 3.98 -18.09 -5.38
N VAL A 204 2.76 -18.48 -4.99
CA VAL A 204 2.44 -19.87 -4.61
C VAL A 204 1.22 -20.37 -5.37
N VAL A 205 1.33 -21.57 -5.95
CA VAL A 205 0.22 -22.27 -6.60
C VAL A 205 -0.28 -23.37 -5.66
N ILE A 206 -1.54 -23.27 -5.29
CA ILE A 206 -2.21 -24.18 -4.35
C ILE A 206 -3.06 -25.16 -5.13
N ASP A 207 -2.88 -26.44 -4.83
CA ASP A 207 -3.74 -27.51 -5.32
C ASP A 207 -5.04 -27.56 -4.52
N GLY A 208 -6.07 -26.89 -5.04
CA GLY A 208 -7.32 -26.67 -4.33
C GLY A 208 -8.03 -27.97 -3.93
N ASN A 209 -8.08 -28.96 -4.83
CA ASN A 209 -8.73 -30.24 -4.55
C ASN A 209 -8.02 -30.98 -3.42
N ASN A 210 -6.70 -31.08 -3.51
CA ASN A 210 -5.88 -31.76 -2.53
C ASN A 210 -6.05 -31.13 -1.13
N ILE A 211 -6.01 -29.80 -1.06
CA ILE A 211 -6.18 -29.06 0.19
C ILE A 211 -7.59 -29.25 0.77
N LEU A 212 -8.64 -29.17 -0.04
CA LEU A 212 -10.01 -29.37 0.44
C LEU A 212 -10.27 -30.81 0.89
N MET A 213 -9.57 -31.80 0.34
CA MET A 213 -9.67 -33.20 0.78
C MET A 213 -8.79 -33.54 1.99
N SER A 214 -7.79 -32.70 2.32
CA SER A 214 -6.84 -32.99 3.39
C SER A 214 -7.51 -33.20 4.75
N SER A 215 -7.21 -34.32 5.41
CA SER A 215 -7.63 -34.57 6.80
C SER A 215 -6.76 -33.85 7.83
N LYS A 216 -5.58 -33.37 7.43
CA LYS A 216 -4.64 -32.65 8.31
C LYS A 216 -5.06 -31.21 8.58
N LEU A 217 -5.87 -30.62 7.71
CA LEU A 217 -6.38 -29.26 7.86
C LEU A 217 -7.77 -29.29 8.48
N ILE A 218 -7.88 -28.81 9.72
CA ILE A 218 -9.12 -28.79 10.50
C ILE A 218 -9.68 -27.36 10.52
N GLY A 219 -10.91 -27.20 10.03
CA GLY A 219 -11.63 -25.93 10.01
C GLY A 219 -12.73 -25.90 8.97
N SER A 220 -13.64 -24.92 9.08
CA SER A 220 -14.74 -24.73 8.12
C SER A 220 -14.27 -24.26 6.75
N GLU A 221 -13.12 -23.58 6.68
CA GLU A 221 -12.49 -23.13 5.45
C GLU A 221 -11.02 -23.58 5.42
N LYS A 222 -10.77 -24.76 4.85
CA LYS A 222 -9.44 -25.40 4.88
C LYS A 222 -8.35 -24.56 4.22
N ILE A 223 -8.71 -23.74 3.23
CA ILE A 223 -7.75 -22.84 2.56
C ILE A 223 -7.32 -21.71 3.50
N ASP A 224 -8.21 -21.16 4.32
CA ASP A 224 -7.82 -20.16 5.35
C ASP A 224 -6.82 -20.79 6.34
N VAL A 225 -7.12 -22.01 6.81
CA VAL A 225 -6.23 -22.75 7.71
C VAL A 225 -4.86 -23.00 7.07
N LEU A 226 -4.83 -23.44 5.81
CA LEU A 226 -3.58 -23.59 5.06
C LEU A 226 -2.79 -22.28 5.03
N LEU A 227 -3.44 -21.16 4.69
CA LEU A 227 -2.79 -19.86 4.63
C LEU A 227 -2.26 -19.41 6.00
N MET A 228 -2.92 -19.78 7.12
CA MET A 228 -2.38 -19.58 8.46
C MET A 228 -1.08 -20.35 8.69
N HIS A 229 -0.96 -21.58 8.18
CA HIS A 229 0.28 -22.36 8.26
C HIS A 229 1.38 -21.80 7.35
N ILE A 230 1.04 -21.42 6.12
CA ILE A 230 1.96 -20.75 5.18
C ILE A 230 2.52 -19.46 5.80
N ALA A 231 1.69 -18.71 6.55
CA ALA A 231 2.13 -17.48 7.22
C ALA A 231 3.24 -17.70 8.27
N LYS A 232 3.39 -18.92 8.80
CA LYS A 232 4.42 -19.28 9.78
C LYS A 232 5.78 -19.61 9.15
N LEU A 233 5.83 -19.80 7.83
CA LEU A 233 7.07 -20.03 7.12
C LEU A 233 7.95 -18.77 7.12
N ASP A 234 9.25 -18.95 6.90
CA ASP A 234 10.22 -17.85 6.91
C ASP A 234 9.94 -16.84 5.80
N ARG A 235 9.60 -17.33 4.62
CA ARG A 235 9.29 -16.53 3.43
C ARG A 235 7.81 -16.13 3.39
N ALA A 236 7.52 -14.99 2.78
CA ALA A 236 6.14 -14.60 2.50
C ALA A 236 5.73 -15.08 1.11
N TYR A 237 4.68 -15.88 1.04
CA TYR A 237 4.17 -16.41 -0.21
C TYR A 237 2.99 -15.58 -0.65
N PHE A 238 3.12 -14.85 -1.78
CA PHE A 238 2.10 -14.00 -2.38
C PHE A 238 2.57 -13.51 -3.77
N PRO A 239 1.68 -13.34 -4.77
CA PRO A 239 0.26 -13.74 -4.75
C PRO A 239 0.08 -15.25 -4.66
N PHE A 240 -1.09 -15.69 -4.21
CA PHE A 240 -1.45 -17.11 -4.27
C PHE A 240 -2.42 -17.36 -5.42
N TYR A 241 -2.36 -18.55 -5.98
CA TYR A 241 -3.21 -19.04 -7.05
C TYR A 241 -3.81 -20.34 -6.59
N ILE A 242 -5.05 -20.63 -6.97
CA ILE A 242 -5.69 -21.90 -6.60
C ILE A 242 -6.14 -22.57 -7.89
N VAL A 243 -5.67 -23.80 -8.09
CA VAL A 243 -6.11 -24.63 -9.22
C VAL A 243 -6.99 -25.73 -8.67
N PHE A 244 -8.19 -25.83 -9.22
CA PHE A 244 -9.12 -26.92 -8.95
C PHE A 244 -9.29 -27.80 -10.19
N ASP A 245 -9.63 -29.06 -9.97
CA ASP A 245 -10.22 -29.89 -11.02
C ASP A 245 -11.59 -29.30 -11.43
N GLU A 246 -11.97 -29.47 -12.70
CA GLU A 246 -13.20 -28.91 -13.26
C GLU A 246 -14.45 -29.29 -12.46
N ASN A 247 -14.48 -30.49 -11.87
CA ASN A 247 -15.63 -30.96 -11.11
C ASN A 247 -15.68 -30.47 -9.64
N ALA A 248 -14.69 -29.71 -9.17
CA ALA A 248 -14.56 -29.34 -7.76
C ALA A 248 -15.77 -28.54 -7.23
N LYS A 249 -16.39 -27.70 -8.07
CA LYS A 249 -17.56 -26.88 -7.70
C LYS A 249 -18.77 -27.72 -7.27
N TYR A 250 -18.88 -28.95 -7.76
CA TYR A 250 -19.97 -29.86 -7.43
C TYR A 250 -19.68 -30.70 -6.18
N LYS A 251 -18.40 -30.82 -5.80
CA LYS A 251 -17.94 -31.66 -4.69
C LYS A 251 -17.71 -30.89 -3.40
N PHE A 252 -17.28 -29.64 -3.50
CA PHE A 252 -16.87 -28.86 -2.34
C PHE A 252 -17.64 -27.55 -2.22
N ARG A 253 -17.53 -26.92 -1.05
CA ARG A 253 -18.01 -25.57 -0.79
C ARG A 253 -16.86 -24.77 -0.19
N THR A 254 -16.50 -23.66 -0.83
CA THR A 254 -15.46 -22.74 -0.36
C THR A 254 -15.71 -21.35 -0.96
N LYS A 255 -15.38 -20.30 -0.20
CA LYS A 255 -15.43 -18.92 -0.73
C LYS A 255 -14.40 -18.69 -1.85
N TYR A 256 -13.35 -19.49 -1.90
CA TYR A 256 -12.23 -19.34 -2.84
C TYR A 256 -12.57 -19.71 -4.28
N PHE A 257 -13.74 -20.29 -4.55
CA PHE A 257 -14.21 -20.47 -5.92
C PHE A 257 -14.41 -19.15 -6.68
N ASN A 258 -14.65 -18.06 -5.94
CA ASN A 258 -14.84 -16.72 -6.49
C ASN A 258 -13.58 -15.84 -6.36
N TYR A 259 -12.47 -16.39 -5.86
CA TYR A 259 -11.22 -15.65 -5.78
C TYR A 259 -10.65 -15.39 -7.18
N LYS A 260 -10.10 -14.18 -7.39
CA LYS A 260 -9.66 -13.68 -8.69
C LYS A 260 -8.62 -14.57 -9.39
N ARG A 261 -7.79 -15.29 -8.62
CA ARG A 261 -6.75 -16.19 -9.14
C ARG A 261 -7.09 -17.66 -8.94
N THR A 262 -8.36 -17.99 -9.08
CA THR A 262 -8.85 -19.36 -9.07
C THR A 262 -9.06 -19.86 -10.50
N TYR A 263 -8.51 -21.04 -10.80
CA TYR A 263 -8.54 -21.67 -12.12
C TYR A 263 -9.14 -23.08 -12.00
N TYR A 264 -9.79 -23.53 -13.08
CA TYR A 264 -10.35 -24.87 -13.20
C TYR A 264 -9.74 -25.54 -14.41
N HIS A 265 -9.19 -26.75 -14.25
CA HIS A 265 -8.55 -27.49 -15.32
C HIS A 265 -8.51 -28.99 -14.99
N SER A 266 -8.65 -29.86 -15.99
CA SER A 266 -8.47 -31.30 -15.83
C SER A 266 -7.54 -31.86 -16.93
N PRO A 267 -6.43 -32.55 -16.58
CA PRO A 267 -5.93 -32.77 -15.23
C PRO A 267 -5.34 -31.48 -14.62
N ALA A 268 -5.62 -31.24 -13.33
CA ALA A 268 -5.17 -30.02 -12.63
C ALA A 268 -3.64 -29.93 -12.51
N ASP A 269 -2.95 -31.07 -12.34
CA ASP A 269 -1.52 -31.18 -12.05
C ASP A 269 -0.65 -30.46 -13.08
N GLN A 270 -0.94 -30.63 -14.37
CA GLN A 270 -0.20 -29.99 -15.45
C GLN A 270 -0.28 -28.46 -15.35
N LEU A 271 -1.47 -27.91 -15.04
CA LEU A 271 -1.66 -26.48 -14.89
C LEU A 271 -0.96 -25.96 -13.63
N ILE A 272 -1.01 -26.69 -12.53
CA ILE A 272 -0.32 -26.34 -11.29
C ILE A 272 1.18 -26.15 -11.52
N ILE A 273 1.82 -27.15 -12.15
CA ILE A 273 3.26 -27.13 -12.43
C ILE A 273 3.63 -26.04 -13.42
N ASN A 274 2.89 -25.91 -14.51
CA ASN A 274 3.17 -24.89 -15.54
C ASN A 274 3.05 -23.48 -14.95
N LEU A 275 2.00 -23.22 -14.18
CA LEU A 275 1.77 -21.92 -13.55
C LEU A 275 2.88 -21.59 -12.54
N ALA A 276 3.32 -22.57 -11.74
CA ALA A 276 4.41 -22.35 -10.79
C ALA A 276 5.73 -22.03 -11.49
N LYS A 277 6.04 -22.72 -12.60
CA LYS A 277 7.24 -22.43 -13.42
C LYS A 277 7.16 -21.05 -14.07
N GLU A 278 6.05 -20.71 -14.71
CA GLU A 278 5.86 -19.42 -15.38
C GLU A 278 6.02 -18.24 -14.41
N LEU A 279 5.52 -18.39 -13.19
CA LEU A 279 5.57 -17.36 -12.15
C LEU A 279 6.91 -17.32 -11.38
N ASN A 280 7.85 -18.25 -11.66
CA ASN A 280 9.01 -18.53 -10.80
C ASN A 280 8.59 -18.68 -9.32
N GLY A 281 7.48 -19.39 -9.10
CA GLY A 281 6.85 -19.60 -7.81
C GLY A 281 7.10 -21.00 -7.24
N VAL A 282 6.32 -21.32 -6.22
CA VAL A 282 6.33 -22.61 -5.54
C VAL A 282 4.95 -23.26 -5.59
N VAL A 283 4.89 -24.56 -5.31
CA VAL A 283 3.63 -25.30 -5.21
C VAL A 283 3.31 -25.60 -3.76
N CYS A 284 2.03 -25.71 -3.43
CA CYS A 284 1.56 -26.24 -2.15
C CYS A 284 0.51 -27.34 -2.41
N SER A 285 0.95 -28.60 -2.35
CA SER A 285 0.11 -29.80 -2.46
C SER A 285 0.68 -30.95 -1.62
N MET A 286 -0.17 -31.86 -1.15
CA MET A 286 0.26 -33.15 -0.60
C MET A 286 0.83 -34.08 -1.68
N ASP A 287 0.61 -33.80 -2.97
CA ASP A 287 1.27 -34.54 -4.04
C ASP A 287 2.76 -34.15 -4.13
N LYS A 288 3.61 -35.11 -4.49
CA LYS A 288 5.03 -34.89 -4.77
C LYS A 288 5.30 -34.51 -6.22
N PHE A 289 4.35 -34.69 -7.14
CA PHE A 289 4.50 -34.42 -8.58
C PHE A 289 5.75 -35.08 -9.18
N LYS A 290 6.00 -36.35 -8.81
CA LYS A 290 7.24 -37.08 -9.21
C LYS A 290 7.45 -37.19 -10.72
N GLU A 291 6.38 -37.05 -11.49
CA GLU A 291 6.35 -37.19 -12.94
C GLU A 291 6.73 -35.90 -13.68
N TYR A 292 6.90 -34.79 -12.96
CA TYR A 292 7.17 -33.46 -13.51
C TYR A 292 8.56 -32.96 -13.11
N ASP A 293 9.14 -32.03 -13.90
CA ASP A 293 10.39 -31.38 -13.50
C ASP A 293 10.23 -30.70 -12.14
N PHE A 294 11.32 -30.68 -11.38
CA PHE A 294 11.34 -30.20 -10.00
C PHE A 294 10.80 -28.77 -9.86
N VAL A 295 9.75 -28.63 -9.05
CA VAL A 295 9.24 -27.36 -8.52
C VAL A 295 9.24 -27.45 -7.00
N GLU A 296 9.70 -26.40 -6.32
CA GLU A 296 9.68 -26.37 -4.85
C GLU A 296 8.25 -26.55 -4.33
N ASN A 297 8.03 -27.55 -3.48
CA ASN A 297 6.73 -27.79 -2.84
C ASN A 297 6.81 -27.46 -1.34
N ILE A 298 6.13 -26.38 -0.93
CA ILE A 298 6.19 -25.86 0.44
C ILE A 298 5.31 -26.65 1.41
N TRP A 299 4.42 -27.52 0.94
CA TRP A 299 3.58 -28.34 1.82
C TRP A 299 4.39 -29.10 2.86
N TYR A 300 5.53 -29.66 2.45
CA TYR A 300 6.40 -30.46 3.33
C TYR A 300 7.22 -29.61 4.32
N GLN A 301 7.21 -28.29 4.16
CA GLN A 301 7.78 -27.35 5.12
C GLN A 301 6.74 -26.93 6.18
N LEU A 302 5.45 -27.14 5.89
CA LEU A 302 4.37 -26.85 6.83
C LEU A 302 4.42 -27.89 7.96
N LYS A 303 4.58 -27.41 9.19
CA LYS A 303 4.51 -28.23 10.41
C LYS A 303 3.04 -28.59 10.72
N ILE A 304 2.44 -29.46 9.89
CA ILE A 304 1.03 -29.93 9.95
C ILE A 304 0.95 -31.44 10.12
#